data_AF-A0A9P0PES9-F1
#
_entry.id   AF-A0A9P0PES9-F1
#
_cell.length_a   1.000
_cell.length_b   1.000
_cell.length_c   1.000
_cell.angle_alpha   90.00
_cell.angle_beta   90.00
_cell.angle_gamma   90.00
#
_symmetry.space_group_name_H-M   'P 1'
#
loop_
_entity.id
_entity.type
_entity.pdbx_description
1 polymer ?
#
loop_
_entity_poly.entity_id
_entity_poly.type
_entity_poly.pdbx_seq_one_letter_code
_entity_poly.pdbx_strand_id
1 'polypeptide(L)'
;MPRKYKRRVGSRRYADYTAETLQMCLAEIRSGDISHRKAEQKYKIPRRTILNKLKGNHCKKPGKQPIFTSQEEHQFVECIVALGEYGFPINSRELRHIIKNYLSRCGREVKTFQDNLPGQDWTNAFIIRHPEISIRFAENIKRTRAAVDEPLLRSFFENLAGELKDVPPSSVWNFDETNLTDDPGKKKSWLRKEPSIQKLLEMHQKHLSPSCSVVTPLENCCLHM
;
A
#
# COMPACT_ATOMS: atom_id res chain seq x y z
N MET A 1 -3.42 7.26 25.60
CA MET A 1 -3.20 8.37 24.63
C MET A 1 -4.10 8.18 23.42
N PRO A 2 -4.67 9.23 22.81
CA PRO A 2 -5.51 9.10 21.62
C PRO A 2 -4.70 8.53 20.43
N ARG A 3 -5.29 7.57 19.69
CA ARG A 3 -4.64 6.90 18.53
C ARG A 3 -4.30 7.87 17.40
N LYS A 4 -5.14 8.89 17.19
CA LYS A 4 -4.86 10.01 16.29
C LYS A 4 -4.49 11.22 17.13
N TYR A 5 -3.19 11.53 17.19
CA TYR A 5 -2.72 12.72 17.88
C TYR A 5 -3.07 13.96 17.07
N LYS A 6 -3.96 14.80 17.59
CA LYS A 6 -4.18 16.16 17.10
C LYS A 6 -3.29 17.09 17.91
N ARG A 7 -2.45 17.88 17.23
CA ARG A 7 -1.65 18.92 17.89
C ARG A 7 -2.59 19.95 18.52
N ARG A 8 -2.25 20.40 19.73
CA ARG A 8 -2.96 21.54 20.34
C ARG A 8 -2.70 22.79 19.49
N VAL A 9 -3.76 23.53 19.20
CA VAL A 9 -3.66 24.83 18.52
C VAL A 9 -2.77 25.73 19.36
N GLY A 10 -1.77 26.38 18.75
CA GLY A 10 -0.77 27.18 19.45
C GLY A 10 0.43 26.41 20.02
N SER A 11 0.50 25.08 19.86
CA SER A 11 1.70 24.32 20.27
C SER A 11 2.94 24.70 19.43
N ARG A 12 4.12 24.67 20.08
CA ARG A 12 5.42 24.98 19.44
C ARG A 12 5.65 24.10 18.21
N ARG A 13 6.00 24.71 17.07
CA ARG A 13 6.45 23.97 15.89
C ARG A 13 7.87 23.43 16.15
N TYR A 14 8.04 22.11 15.96
CA TYR A 14 9.31 21.43 16.22
C TYR A 14 10.37 21.70 15.13
N ALA A 15 9.94 22.04 13.91
CA ALA A 15 10.82 22.41 12.81
C ALA A 15 10.04 23.34 11.87
N ASP A 16 10.59 24.52 11.63
CA ASP A 16 10.05 25.53 10.72
C ASP A 16 10.81 25.58 9.38
N TYR A 17 11.61 24.55 9.09
CA TYR A 17 12.42 24.43 7.89
C TYR A 17 12.13 23.13 7.15
N THR A 18 12.28 23.15 5.82
CA THR A 18 12.13 21.97 4.96
C THR A 18 13.40 21.11 4.95
N ALA A 19 13.28 19.84 4.59
CA ALA A 19 14.43 18.95 4.48
C ALA A 19 15.43 19.44 3.41
N GLU A 20 14.91 19.98 2.31
CA GLU A 20 15.68 20.53 1.20
C GLU A 20 16.51 21.75 1.62
N THR A 21 15.89 22.72 2.30
CA THR A 21 16.60 23.92 2.78
C THR A 21 17.68 23.57 3.81
N LEU A 22 17.42 22.57 4.66
CA LEU A 22 18.43 22.05 5.58
C LEU A 22 19.60 21.38 4.82
N GLN A 23 19.33 20.60 3.78
CA GLN A 23 20.37 19.95 2.98
C GLN A 23 21.24 20.96 2.23
N MET A 24 20.63 21.97 1.59
CA MET A 24 21.35 23.07 0.95
C MET A 24 22.23 23.82 1.97
N CYS A 25 21.68 24.15 3.13
CA CYS A 25 22.41 24.81 4.21
C CYS A 25 23.63 23.99 4.65
N LEU A 26 23.48 22.67 4.84
CA LEU A 26 24.58 21.79 5.22
C LEU A 26 25.61 21.62 4.10
N ALA A 27 25.19 21.65 2.83
CA ALA A 27 26.09 21.58 1.68
C ALA A 27 26.97 22.84 1.58
N GLU A 28 26.38 24.04 1.66
CA GLU A 28 27.13 25.31 1.61
C GLU A 28 28.08 25.50 2.81
N ILE A 29 27.77 24.91 3.97
CA ILE A 29 28.69 24.92 5.11
C ILE A 29 29.84 23.93 4.90
N ARG A 30 29.59 22.78 4.25
CA ARG A 30 30.63 21.78 3.95
C ARG A 30 31.57 22.21 2.84
N SER A 31 31.09 22.97 1.85
CA SER A 31 31.92 23.59 0.81
C SER A 31 32.78 24.75 1.35
N GLY A 32 32.44 25.29 2.52
CA GLY A 32 33.16 26.40 3.14
C GLY A 32 32.71 27.79 2.67
N ASP A 33 31.67 27.87 1.85
CA ASP A 33 31.19 29.12 1.24
C ASP A 33 30.60 30.10 2.26
N ILE A 34 30.00 29.56 3.35
CA ILE A 34 29.35 30.37 4.38
C ILE A 34 29.68 29.91 5.80
N SER A 35 29.87 30.88 6.70
CA SER A 35 29.99 30.62 8.13
C SER A 35 28.65 30.24 8.76
N HIS A 36 28.68 29.52 9.88
CA HIS A 36 27.46 29.06 10.56
C HIS A 36 26.50 30.21 10.93
N ARG A 37 27.04 31.40 11.22
CA ARG A 37 26.26 32.60 11.53
C ARG A 37 25.56 33.17 10.29
N LYS A 38 26.25 33.15 9.14
CA LYS A 38 25.69 33.57 7.85
C LYS A 38 24.61 32.59 7.37
N ALA A 39 24.81 31.29 7.61
CA ALA A 39 23.82 30.26 7.34
C ALA A 39 22.52 30.44 8.13
N GLU A 40 22.61 30.80 9.42
CA GLU A 40 21.45 31.09 10.27
C GLU A 40 20.63 32.27 9.73
N GLN A 41 21.29 33.33 9.27
CA GLN A 41 20.62 34.50 8.67
C GLN A 41 19.98 34.18 7.31
N LYS A 42 20.69 33.44 6.44
CA LYS A 42 20.24 33.10 5.09
C LYS A 42 19.07 32.11 5.10
N TYR A 43 19.19 31.03 5.87
CA TYR A 43 18.21 29.93 5.88
C TYR A 43 17.18 30.03 7.01
N LYS A 44 17.33 30.99 7.94
CA LYS A 44 16.48 31.14 9.14
C LYS A 44 16.43 29.86 9.99
N ILE A 45 17.47 29.04 9.92
CA ILE A 45 17.63 27.83 10.75
C ILE A 45 18.51 28.19 11.95
N PRO A 46 18.05 27.99 13.19
CA PRO A 46 18.85 28.30 14.37
C PRO A 46 20.22 27.62 14.33
N ARG A 47 21.29 28.35 14.66
CA ARG A 47 22.68 27.87 14.60
C ARG A 47 22.88 26.56 15.37
N ARG A 48 22.19 26.38 16.49
CA ARG A 48 22.25 25.15 17.30
C ARG A 48 21.74 23.92 16.55
N THR A 49 20.69 24.08 15.75
CA THR A 49 20.14 23.02 14.91
C THR A 49 21.14 22.60 13.84
N ILE A 50 21.76 23.57 13.16
CA ILE A 50 22.80 23.34 12.15
C ILE A 50 23.97 22.55 12.77
N LEU A 51 24.49 23.01 13.92
CA LEU A 51 25.57 22.32 14.64
C LEU A 51 25.21 20.90 15.04
N ASN A 52 24.00 20.67 15.53
CA ASN A 52 23.54 19.33 15.89
C ASN A 52 23.49 18.42 14.66
N LYS A 53 23.01 18.91 13.52
CA LYS A 53 22.95 18.14 12.27
C LYS A 53 24.33 17.86 11.69
N LEU A 54 25.26 18.79 11.76
CA LEU A 54 26.66 18.56 11.37
C LEU A 54 27.34 17.48 12.23
N LYS A 55 27.05 17.47 13.53
CA LYS A 55 27.53 16.44 14.47
C LYS A 55 26.81 15.09 14.37
N GLY A 56 25.81 14.96 13.49
CA GLY A 56 25.00 13.74 13.37
C GLY A 56 23.97 13.55 14.49
N ASN A 57 23.75 14.55 15.33
CA ASN A 57 22.78 14.50 16.41
C ASN A 57 21.35 14.68 15.88
N HIS A 58 20.40 13.93 16.45
CA HIS A 58 18.97 14.01 16.12
C HIS A 58 18.67 13.85 14.62
N CYS A 59 19.41 12.99 13.89
CA CYS A 59 19.16 12.70 12.47
C CYS A 59 17.91 11.85 12.24
N LYS A 60 17.48 11.10 13.26
CA LYS A 60 16.32 10.21 13.18
C LYS A 60 15.00 10.99 13.27
N LYS A 61 13.93 10.39 12.73
CA LYS A 61 12.57 10.95 12.84
C LYS A 61 12.19 11.11 14.33
N PRO A 62 11.51 12.20 14.71
CA PRO A 62 11.03 12.37 16.08
C PRO A 62 10.12 11.20 16.50
N GLY A 63 10.33 10.69 17.70
CA GLY A 63 9.55 9.57 18.26
C GLY A 63 10.31 8.25 18.30
N LYS A 64 9.59 7.20 18.72
CA LYS A 64 10.14 5.85 18.84
C LYS A 64 10.44 5.30 17.44
N GLN A 65 11.66 4.81 17.27
CA GLN A 65 12.07 4.19 16.01
C GLN A 65 11.35 2.87 15.79
N PRO A 66 11.11 2.47 14.52
CA PRO A 66 10.58 1.15 14.22
C PRO A 66 11.52 0.07 14.78
N ILE A 67 10.92 -1.03 15.22
CA ILE A 67 11.65 -2.16 15.82
C ILE A 67 12.38 -2.94 14.73
N PHE A 68 11.72 -3.10 13.57
CA PHE A 68 12.27 -3.76 12.39
C PHE A 68 12.84 -2.72 11.42
N THR A 69 13.82 -3.16 10.63
CA THR A 69 14.35 -2.39 9.51
C THR A 69 13.34 -2.34 8.37
N SER A 70 13.45 -1.36 7.48
CA SER A 70 12.57 -1.28 6.32
C SER A 70 12.66 -2.50 5.41
N GLN A 71 13.82 -3.16 5.35
CA GLN A 71 14.01 -4.39 4.58
C GLN A 71 13.27 -5.58 5.22
N GLU A 72 13.39 -5.76 6.54
CA GLU A 72 12.64 -6.79 7.27
C GLU A 72 11.13 -6.59 7.11
N GLU A 73 10.64 -5.34 7.26
CA GLU A 73 9.22 -5.05 7.08
C GLU A 73 8.74 -5.36 5.66
N HIS A 74 9.57 -5.11 4.63
CA HIS A 74 9.25 -5.46 3.24
C HIS A 74 9.11 -6.96 3.02
N GLN A 75 10.00 -7.77 3.60
CA GLN A 75 9.91 -9.24 3.52
C GLN A 75 8.62 -9.76 4.17
N PHE A 76 8.18 -9.15 5.27
CA PHE A 76 6.90 -9.50 5.88
C PHE A 76 5.74 -9.16 4.94
N VAL A 77 5.79 -8.02 4.24
CA VAL A 77 4.77 -7.63 3.27
C VAL A 77 4.69 -8.63 2.12
N GLU A 78 5.83 -8.97 1.52
CA GLU A 78 5.91 -9.95 0.42
C GLU A 78 5.32 -11.31 0.84
N CYS A 79 5.67 -11.78 2.04
CA CYS A 79 5.13 -13.02 2.58
C CYS A 79 3.61 -12.98 2.78
N ILE A 80 3.08 -11.86 3.29
CA ILE A 80 1.62 -11.67 3.46
C ILE A 80 0.91 -11.68 2.09
N VAL A 81 1.46 -11.00 1.11
CA VAL A 81 0.90 -10.93 -0.25
C VAL A 81 0.90 -12.31 -0.90
N ALA A 82 2.05 -13.01 -0.86
CA ALA A 82 2.17 -14.35 -1.42
C ALA A 82 1.18 -15.32 -0.78
N LEU A 83 1.07 -15.32 0.55
CA LEU A 83 0.11 -16.18 1.25
C LEU A 83 -1.35 -15.85 0.87
N GLY A 84 -1.66 -14.58 0.65
CA GLY A 84 -2.96 -14.16 0.10
C GLY A 84 -3.21 -14.70 -1.31
N GLU A 85 -2.22 -14.64 -2.20
CA GLU A 85 -2.29 -15.16 -3.57
C GLU A 85 -2.44 -16.69 -3.60
N TYR A 86 -1.82 -17.41 -2.66
CA TYR A 86 -2.02 -18.86 -2.49
C TYR A 86 -3.36 -19.23 -1.83
N GLY A 87 -4.23 -18.26 -1.52
CA GLY A 87 -5.55 -18.52 -0.92
C GLY A 87 -5.53 -18.71 0.60
N PHE A 88 -4.43 -18.33 1.27
CA PHE A 88 -4.27 -18.36 2.73
C PHE A 88 -4.16 -16.93 3.31
N PRO A 89 -5.27 -16.18 3.34
CA PRO A 89 -5.28 -14.81 3.84
C PRO A 89 -4.97 -14.76 5.34
N ILE A 90 -4.02 -13.92 5.71
CA ILE A 90 -3.50 -13.85 7.09
C ILE A 90 -4.29 -12.84 7.91
N ASN A 91 -4.65 -13.16 9.15
CA ASN A 91 -5.31 -12.25 10.09
C ASN A 91 -4.31 -11.48 10.99
N SER A 92 -4.76 -10.40 11.64
CA SER A 92 -3.96 -9.62 12.61
C SER A 92 -3.32 -10.47 13.71
N ARG A 93 -4.00 -11.54 14.15
CA ARG A 93 -3.47 -12.44 15.18
C ARG A 93 -2.36 -13.32 14.61
N GLU A 94 -2.55 -13.89 13.43
CA GLU A 94 -1.58 -14.76 12.78
C GLU A 94 -0.30 -13.99 12.45
N LEU A 95 -0.40 -12.76 11.92
CA LEU A 95 0.75 -11.89 11.68
C LEU A 95 1.62 -11.71 12.94
N ARG A 96 0.98 -11.48 14.10
CA ARG A 96 1.70 -11.37 15.38
C ARG A 96 2.48 -12.64 15.73
N HIS A 97 1.90 -13.81 15.46
CA HIS A 97 2.56 -15.09 15.74
C HIS A 97 3.66 -15.39 14.72
N ILE A 98 3.47 -15.05 13.45
CA ILE A 98 4.51 -15.15 12.42
C ILE A 98 5.74 -14.34 12.84
N ILE A 99 5.53 -13.12 13.31
CA ILE A 99 6.63 -12.25 13.75
C ILE A 99 7.27 -12.76 15.04
N LYS A 100 6.48 -13.27 16.00
CA LYS A 100 7.04 -13.92 17.20
C LYS A 100 7.94 -15.10 16.82
N ASN A 101 7.50 -15.92 15.87
CA ASN A 101 8.28 -17.06 15.37
C ASN A 101 9.54 -16.59 14.64
N TYR A 102 9.45 -15.53 13.83
CA TYR A 102 10.61 -14.91 13.19
C TYR A 102 11.63 -14.44 14.22
N LEU A 103 11.21 -13.68 15.24
CA LEU A 103 12.08 -13.21 16.31
C LEU A 103 12.75 -14.35 17.07
N SER A 104 11.99 -15.42 17.35
CA SER A 104 12.49 -16.61 18.04
C SER A 104 13.56 -17.34 17.21
N ARG A 105 13.34 -17.47 15.90
CA ARG A 105 14.33 -18.07 14.97
C ARG A 105 15.58 -17.24 14.81
N CYS A 106 15.46 -15.91 14.85
CA CYS A 106 16.60 -15.00 14.81
C CYS A 106 17.33 -14.90 16.16
N GLY A 107 16.83 -15.51 17.23
CA GLY A 107 17.39 -15.35 18.58
C GLY A 107 17.33 -13.91 19.11
N ARG A 108 16.39 -13.10 18.61
CA ARG A 108 16.29 -11.66 18.90
C ARG A 108 15.17 -11.38 19.89
N GLU A 109 15.53 -10.88 21.07
CA GLU A 109 14.55 -10.42 22.06
C GLU A 109 14.25 -8.94 21.95
N VAL A 110 12.96 -8.62 21.93
CA VAL A 110 12.46 -7.25 21.87
C VAL A 110 11.79 -6.91 23.19
N LYS A 111 12.49 -6.18 24.06
CA LYS A 111 12.00 -5.77 25.40
C LYS A 111 10.65 -5.05 25.42
N THR A 112 10.24 -4.47 24.29
CA THR A 112 8.97 -3.75 24.19
C THR A 112 7.78 -4.64 23.86
N PHE A 113 8.03 -5.89 23.49
CA PHE A 113 7.00 -6.91 23.27
C PHE A 113 6.95 -7.82 24.50
N GLN A 114 5.75 -8.13 24.97
CA GLN A 114 5.57 -9.17 25.99
C GLN A 114 5.73 -10.52 25.30
N ASP A 115 6.65 -11.35 25.80
CA ASP A 115 6.97 -12.68 25.24
C ASP A 115 7.28 -12.68 23.74
N ASN A 116 7.99 -11.64 23.26
CA ASN A 116 8.28 -11.38 21.85
C ASN A 116 7.03 -11.36 20.93
N LEU A 117 5.83 -11.20 21.50
CA LEU A 117 4.60 -11.07 20.75
C LEU A 117 4.30 -9.59 20.48
N PRO A 118 4.23 -9.16 19.20
CA PRO A 118 3.86 -7.78 18.89
C PRO A 118 2.44 -7.48 19.38
N GLY A 119 2.25 -6.30 19.97
CA GLY A 119 0.94 -5.82 20.40
C GLY A 119 0.06 -5.35 19.23
N GLN A 120 -1.22 -5.10 19.52
CA GLN A 120 -2.19 -4.62 18.51
C GLN A 120 -1.78 -3.26 17.92
N ASP A 121 -1.17 -2.38 18.71
CA ASP A 121 -0.70 -1.08 18.25
C ASP A 121 0.48 -1.21 17.26
N TRP A 122 1.33 -2.23 17.43
CA TRP A 122 2.39 -2.51 16.47
C TRP A 122 1.78 -2.94 15.12
N THR A 123 0.81 -3.86 15.14
CA THR A 123 0.14 -4.28 13.89
C THR A 123 -0.55 -3.10 13.21
N ASN A 124 -1.27 -2.26 13.96
CA ASN A 124 -1.93 -1.07 13.44
C ASN A 124 -0.92 -0.11 12.77
N ALA A 125 0.23 0.12 13.42
CA ALA A 125 1.28 0.97 12.89
C ALA A 125 1.96 0.38 11.65
N PHE A 126 2.15 -0.94 11.59
CA PHE A 126 2.70 -1.65 10.43
C PHE A 126 1.86 -1.40 9.17
N ILE A 127 0.54 -1.52 9.27
CA ILE A 127 -0.37 -1.33 8.12
C ILE A 127 -0.38 0.12 7.65
N ILE A 128 -0.33 1.06 8.58
CA ILE A 128 -0.27 2.49 8.25
C ILE A 128 1.03 2.79 7.48
N ARG A 129 2.13 2.09 7.79
CA ARG A 129 3.40 2.19 7.06
C ARG A 129 3.35 1.51 5.68
N HIS A 130 2.56 0.46 5.54
CA HIS A 130 2.47 -0.40 4.36
C HIS A 130 1.07 -0.36 3.72
N PRO A 131 0.69 0.76 3.06
CA PRO A 131 -0.62 0.93 2.44
C PRO A 131 -0.91 -0.01 1.25
N GLU A 132 0.12 -0.73 0.76
CA GLU A 132 0.01 -1.82 -0.21
C GLU A 132 -0.80 -3.01 0.31
N ILE A 133 -0.87 -3.19 1.64
CA ILE A 133 -1.71 -4.19 2.30
C ILE A 133 -2.94 -3.50 2.88
N SER A 134 -4.13 -4.05 2.61
CA SER A 134 -5.37 -3.57 3.20
C SER A 134 -6.07 -4.65 4.01
N ILE A 135 -6.76 -4.25 5.09
CA ILE A 135 -7.70 -5.14 5.78
C ILE A 135 -8.87 -5.38 4.85
N ARG A 136 -9.09 -6.63 4.47
CA ARG A 136 -10.29 -7.08 3.76
C ARG A 136 -10.98 -8.14 4.61
N PHE A 137 -12.26 -8.37 4.37
CA PHE A 137 -12.86 -9.62 4.82
C PHE A 137 -12.36 -10.69 3.86
N ALA A 138 -11.53 -11.62 4.34
CA ALA A 138 -11.27 -12.81 3.56
C ALA A 138 -12.40 -13.80 3.78
N GLU A 139 -12.93 -14.30 2.68
CA GLU A 139 -13.56 -15.61 2.66
C GLU A 139 -12.50 -16.58 2.16
N ASN A 140 -12.28 -17.68 2.89
CA ASN A 140 -11.49 -18.77 2.35
C ASN A 140 -12.22 -19.28 1.10
N ILE A 141 -11.50 -19.34 -0.02
CA ILE A 141 -12.05 -19.91 -1.25
C ILE A 141 -12.35 -21.37 -0.96
N LYS A 142 -13.63 -21.78 -1.10
CA LYS A 142 -14.02 -23.18 -0.96
C LYS A 142 -13.22 -24.02 -1.96
N ARG A 143 -12.69 -25.17 -1.53
CA ARG A 143 -11.86 -26.07 -2.35
C ARG A 143 -12.50 -26.42 -3.70
N THR A 144 -13.82 -26.53 -3.73
CA THR A 144 -14.60 -26.78 -4.96
C THR A 144 -14.55 -25.62 -5.95
N ARG A 145 -14.48 -24.36 -5.49
CA ARG A 145 -14.31 -23.18 -6.35
C ARG A 145 -12.88 -23.04 -6.86
N ALA A 146 -11.89 -23.41 -6.05
CA ALA A 146 -10.48 -23.37 -6.44
C ALA A 146 -10.09 -24.47 -7.45
N ALA A 147 -10.90 -25.53 -7.56
CA ALA A 147 -10.68 -26.64 -8.50
C ALA A 147 -11.26 -26.39 -9.90
N VAL A 148 -11.88 -25.22 -10.14
CA VAL A 148 -12.45 -24.87 -11.43
C VAL A 148 -11.37 -24.15 -12.26
N ASP A 149 -10.95 -24.77 -13.36
CA ASP A 149 -9.95 -24.21 -14.25
C ASP A 149 -10.54 -23.17 -15.22
N GLU A 150 -9.73 -22.19 -15.63
CA GLU A 150 -10.10 -21.15 -16.59
C GLU A 150 -10.68 -21.70 -17.91
N PRO A 151 -10.10 -22.75 -18.55
CA PRO A 151 -10.62 -23.27 -19.81
C PRO A 151 -12.02 -23.87 -19.66
N LEU A 152 -12.28 -24.53 -18.53
CA LEU A 152 -13.59 -25.11 -18.23
C LEU A 152 -14.64 -24.00 -18.10
N LEU A 153 -14.34 -22.95 -17.33
CA LEU A 153 -15.19 -21.76 -17.18
C LEU A 153 -15.46 -21.08 -18.53
N ARG A 154 -14.43 -20.89 -19.34
CA ARG A 154 -14.56 -20.27 -20.67
C ARG A 154 -15.47 -21.09 -21.58
N SER A 155 -15.24 -22.40 -21.68
CA SER A 155 -16.08 -23.30 -22.50
C SER A 155 -17.54 -23.32 -22.04
N PHE A 156 -17.77 -23.29 -20.72
CA PHE A 156 -19.11 -23.23 -20.15
C PHE A 156 -19.85 -21.94 -20.56
N PHE A 157 -19.20 -20.78 -20.41
CA PHE A 157 -19.82 -19.50 -20.77
C PHE A 157 -19.99 -19.32 -22.28
N GLU A 158 -19.08 -19.86 -23.10
CA GLU A 158 -19.21 -19.85 -24.57
C GLU A 158 -20.42 -20.69 -25.01
N ASN A 159 -20.61 -21.88 -24.43
CA ASN A 159 -21.77 -22.73 -24.71
C ASN A 159 -23.08 -22.08 -24.23
N LEU A 160 -23.09 -21.54 -23.01
CA LEU A 160 -24.26 -20.86 -22.44
C LEU A 160 -24.64 -19.62 -23.26
N ALA A 161 -23.66 -18.83 -23.71
CA ALA A 161 -23.90 -17.70 -24.60
C ALA A 161 -24.43 -18.13 -25.98
N GLY A 162 -24.15 -19.35 -26.43
CA GLY A 162 -24.75 -19.95 -27.61
C GLY A 162 -26.24 -20.25 -27.42
N GLU A 163 -26.60 -20.87 -26.29
CA GLU A 163 -27.98 -21.25 -25.97
C GLU A 163 -28.89 -20.07 -25.60
N LEU A 164 -28.32 -18.99 -25.03
CA LEU A 164 -29.10 -17.82 -24.60
C LEU A 164 -29.40 -16.79 -25.71
N LYS A 165 -28.89 -16.96 -26.95
CA LYS A 165 -29.00 -15.91 -28.01
C LYS A 165 -30.44 -15.53 -28.35
N ASP A 166 -31.34 -16.50 -28.33
CA ASP A 166 -32.75 -16.32 -28.72
C ASP A 166 -33.68 -16.18 -27.51
N VAL A 167 -33.14 -16.17 -26.29
CA VAL A 167 -33.92 -16.05 -25.06
C VAL A 167 -33.92 -14.59 -24.60
N PRO A 168 -35.09 -13.92 -24.52
CA PRO A 168 -35.13 -12.55 -24.02
C PRO A 168 -34.75 -12.52 -22.53
N PRO A 169 -34.02 -11.49 -22.06
CA PRO A 169 -33.59 -11.39 -20.66
C PRO A 169 -34.75 -11.45 -19.65
N SER A 170 -35.96 -11.05 -20.05
CA SER A 170 -37.18 -11.12 -19.22
C SER A 170 -37.66 -12.55 -18.92
N SER A 171 -37.16 -13.55 -19.64
CA SER A 171 -37.49 -14.96 -19.45
C SER A 171 -36.43 -15.73 -18.67
N VAL A 172 -35.34 -15.06 -18.26
CA VAL A 172 -34.28 -15.66 -17.45
C VAL A 172 -34.62 -15.45 -15.98
N TRP A 173 -35.03 -16.53 -15.32
CA TRP A 173 -35.36 -16.52 -13.90
C TRP A 173 -34.19 -17.08 -13.10
N ASN A 174 -33.74 -16.33 -12.10
CA ASN A 174 -32.83 -16.87 -11.10
C ASN A 174 -33.64 -17.74 -10.13
N PHE A 175 -33.28 -19.02 -10.03
CA PHE A 175 -33.90 -19.97 -9.10
C PHE A 175 -32.85 -20.41 -8.08
N ASP A 176 -32.38 -19.46 -7.27
CA ASP A 176 -31.48 -19.77 -6.17
C ASP A 176 -32.25 -19.94 -4.86
N GLU A 177 -32.16 -21.13 -4.28
CA GLU A 177 -32.64 -21.37 -2.92
C GLU A 177 -31.77 -20.55 -1.97
N THR A 178 -32.32 -19.46 -1.45
CA THR A 178 -31.71 -18.65 -0.40
C THR A 178 -31.76 -19.43 0.91
N ASN A 179 -30.80 -20.33 1.08
CA ASN A 179 -30.61 -21.05 2.33
C ASN A 179 -30.42 -20.04 3.48
N LEU A 180 -31.20 -20.19 4.56
CA LEU A 180 -30.95 -19.54 5.85
C LEU A 180 -29.58 -20.02 6.35
N THR A 181 -28.56 -19.24 6.03
CA THR A 181 -27.18 -19.59 6.35
C THR A 181 -26.83 -18.89 7.65
N ASP A 182 -26.53 -19.66 8.69
CA ASP A 182 -25.89 -19.16 9.90
C ASP A 182 -24.47 -18.75 9.48
N ASP A 183 -24.24 -17.46 9.18
CA ASP A 183 -22.92 -16.92 8.85
C ASP A 183 -22.14 -16.80 10.17
N PRO A 184 -21.18 -17.69 10.48
CA PRO A 184 -20.50 -17.69 11.78
C PRO A 184 -19.55 -16.50 11.97
N GLY A 185 -19.60 -15.51 11.07
CA GLY A 185 -18.92 -14.23 11.19
C GLY A 185 -17.65 -14.20 10.36
N LYS A 186 -17.65 -13.35 9.34
CA LYS A 186 -16.48 -13.08 8.50
C LYS A 186 -15.35 -12.44 9.32
N LYS A 187 -14.13 -12.94 9.16
CA LYS A 187 -12.94 -12.42 9.85
C LYS A 187 -12.15 -11.46 8.94
N LYS A 188 -11.56 -10.45 9.57
CA LYS A 188 -10.73 -9.43 8.92
C LYS A 188 -9.30 -9.93 8.74
N SER A 189 -8.88 -10.04 7.48
CA SER A 189 -7.56 -10.48 7.06
C SER A 189 -6.83 -9.42 6.23
N TRP A 190 -5.54 -9.64 6.01
CA TRP A 190 -4.65 -8.81 5.21
C TRP A 190 -4.59 -9.36 3.79
N LEU A 191 -4.94 -8.53 2.81
CA LEU A 191 -4.82 -8.86 1.39
C LEU A 191 -4.13 -7.72 0.64
N ARG A 192 -3.48 -8.07 -0.48
CA ARG A 192 -2.95 -7.10 -1.42
C ARG A 192 -4.07 -6.14 -1.83
N LYS A 193 -3.78 -4.84 -1.81
CA LYS A 193 -4.74 -3.86 -2.29
C LYS A 193 -4.79 -3.93 -3.82
N GLU A 194 -5.89 -4.45 -4.35
CA GLU A 194 -6.14 -4.31 -5.78
C GLU A 194 -6.34 -2.84 -6.16
N PRO A 195 -5.82 -2.40 -7.32
CA PRO A 195 -6.16 -1.11 -7.89
C PRO A 195 -7.68 -1.00 -8.05
N SER A 196 -8.23 0.20 -7.86
CA SER A 196 -9.65 0.43 -8.15
C SER A 196 -9.95 0.10 -9.62
N ILE A 197 -11.16 -0.38 -9.90
CA ILE A 197 -11.62 -0.64 -11.28
C ILE A 197 -11.35 0.58 -12.19
N GLN A 198 -11.53 1.79 -11.65
CA GLN A 198 -11.22 3.04 -12.32
C GLN A 198 -9.73 3.19 -12.71
N LYS A 199 -8.80 2.78 -11.83
CA LYS A 199 -7.36 2.75 -12.13
C LYS A 199 -6.99 1.67 -13.13
N LEU A 200 -7.66 0.51 -13.11
CA LEU A 200 -7.44 -0.55 -14.09
C LEU A 200 -7.87 -0.11 -15.49
N LEU A 201 -9.00 0.58 -15.61
CA LEU A 201 -9.48 1.19 -16.86
C LEU A 201 -8.51 2.27 -17.38
N GLU A 202 -8.01 3.15 -16.52
CA GLU A 202 -7.00 4.16 -16.88
C GLU A 202 -5.66 3.53 -17.30
N MET A 203 -5.23 2.45 -16.66
CA MET A 203 -4.01 1.73 -17.04
C MET A 203 -4.16 1.05 -18.41
N HIS A 204 -5.32 0.44 -18.69
CA HIS A 204 -5.63 -0.12 -20.00
C HIS A 204 -5.63 0.95 -21.10
N GLN A 205 -6.21 2.13 -20.85
CA GLN A 205 -6.21 3.25 -21.81
C GLN A 205 -4.80 3.79 -22.09
N LYS A 206 -3.91 3.80 -21.09
CA LYS A 206 -2.50 4.23 -21.25
C LYS A 206 -1.65 3.23 -22.02
N HIS A 207 -1.98 1.95 -22.03
CA HIS A 207 -1.29 0.96 -22.87
C HIS A 207 -1.78 0.94 -24.32
N LEU A 208 -2.89 1.62 -24.63
CA LEU A 208 -3.48 1.74 -25.97
C LEU A 208 -3.08 3.03 -26.72
N SER A 209 -2.20 3.87 -26.18
CA SER A 209 -1.60 5.00 -26.91
C SER A 209 -0.19 5.25 -26.40
N PRO A 210 0.87 5.20 -27.25
CA PRO A 210 0.96 5.98 -28.50
C PRO A 210 1.69 5.29 -29.67
N SER A 211 1.05 5.21 -30.84
CA SER A 211 1.76 5.36 -32.13
C SER A 211 0.75 5.66 -33.25
N CYS A 212 0.41 6.93 -33.43
CA CYS A 212 0.14 7.45 -34.77
C CYS A 212 0.18 8.98 -34.72
N SER A 213 1.39 9.51 -34.80
CA SER A 213 1.65 10.88 -35.23
C SER A 213 1.90 10.88 -36.74
N VAL A 214 0.86 11.17 -37.52
CA VAL A 214 0.96 11.75 -38.88
C VAL A 214 -0.30 12.63 -39.02
N VAL A 215 -0.21 13.94 -38.72
CA VAL A 215 0.06 15.03 -39.68
C VAL A 215 -1.06 15.20 -40.72
N THR A 216 -1.98 16.10 -40.34
CA THR A 216 -2.71 17.14 -41.09
C THR A 216 -3.71 16.86 -42.23
N PRO A 217 -4.75 17.72 -42.34
CA PRO A 217 -5.78 17.71 -43.36
C PRO A 217 -5.36 18.55 -44.59
N LEU A 218 -5.88 18.22 -45.78
CA LEU A 218 -6.34 19.14 -46.84
C LEU A 218 -6.55 18.39 -48.17
N GLU A 219 -7.35 19.03 -49.03
CA GLU A 219 -7.50 18.85 -50.48
C GLU A 219 -8.74 18.12 -51.01
N ASN A 220 -9.78 18.94 -51.17
CA ASN A 220 -10.61 18.99 -52.37
C ASN A 220 -9.86 18.66 -53.67
N CYS A 221 -10.40 17.73 -54.45
CA CYS A 221 -10.44 17.73 -55.93
C CYS A 221 -11.52 16.70 -56.34
N CYS A 222 -12.72 17.14 -56.71
CA CYS A 222 -13.12 17.46 -58.09
C CYS A 222 -13.42 16.24 -59.01
N LEU A 223 -14.72 16.11 -59.31
CA LEU A 223 -15.31 16.01 -60.66
C LEU A 223 -15.38 14.66 -61.43
N HIS A 224 -16.64 14.33 -61.79
CA HIS A 224 -17.13 13.57 -62.97
C HIS A 224 -16.85 12.06 -62.98
N MET A 225 -17.82 11.14 -63.17
CA MET A 225 -19.11 11.14 -63.89
C MET A 225 -20.25 10.56 -63.06
#